data_AF-K2DYF3-F1
#
_entry.id   AF-K2DYF3-F1
#
_cell.length_a   1.000
_cell.length_b   1.000
_cell.length_c   1.000
_cell.angle_alpha   90.00
_cell.angle_beta   90.00
_cell.angle_gamma   90.00
#
_symmetry.space_group_name_H-M   'P 1'
#
loop_
_entity.id
_entity.type
_entity.pdbx_description
1 polymer ?
#
loop_
_entity_poly.entity_id
_entity_poly.type
_entity_poly.pdbx_seq_one_letter_code
_entity_poly.pdbx_strand_id
1 'polypeptide(L)'
;MSIFQTVEIIERPGISGALREKILGSAGEIPSRHVVVVKQTKGSKLERQHVPLDSSCGAAKINSMCVEAYEGNNTSAVFVVWRKSEEGDITVEEHRGKDLFL
;
A
#
# COMPACT_ATOMS: atom_id res chain seq x y z
N MET A 1 -9.64 36.24 -28.79
CA MET A 1 -10.34 35.67 -27.62
C MET A 1 -9.69 34.33 -27.33
N SER A 2 -8.85 34.25 -26.29
CA SER A 2 -8.21 32.98 -25.90
C SER A 2 -9.09 32.27 -24.88
N ILE A 3 -9.51 31.06 -25.22
CA ILE A 3 -10.28 30.18 -24.35
C ILE A 3 -9.29 29.54 -23.38
N PHE A 4 -9.33 29.93 -22.11
CA PHE A 4 -8.61 29.21 -21.06
C PHE A 4 -9.42 27.96 -20.73
N GLN A 5 -8.97 26.81 -21.22
CA GLN A 5 -9.45 25.52 -20.75
C GLN A 5 -8.80 25.25 -19.39
N THR A 6 -9.55 25.50 -18.32
CA THR A 6 -9.18 25.03 -16.98
C THR A 6 -9.28 23.51 -17.00
N VAL A 7 -8.15 22.84 -17.17
CA VAL A 7 -8.06 21.40 -16.98
C VAL A 7 -8.13 21.19 -15.47
N GLU A 8 -9.32 20.83 -14.97
CA GLU A 8 -9.43 20.26 -13.64
C GLU A 8 -8.56 19.01 -13.62
N ILE A 9 -7.41 19.11 -12.95
CA ILE A 9 -6.63 17.94 -12.58
C ILE A 9 -7.54 17.18 -11.62
N ILE A 10 -8.21 16.15 -12.13
CA ILE A 10 -8.89 15.17 -11.30
C ILE A 10 -7.78 14.58 -10.44
N GLU A 11 -7.65 15.08 -9.20
CA GLU A 11 -6.81 14.46 -8.19
C GLU A 11 -7.26 13.00 -8.13
N ARG A 12 -6.44 12.10 -8.69
CA ARG A 12 -6.53 10.68 -8.34
C ARG A 12 -6.58 10.67 -6.81
N PRO A 13 -7.51 9.93 -6.16
CA PRO A 13 -7.60 9.93 -4.71
C PRO A 13 -6.31 9.33 -4.16
N GLY A 14 -5.30 10.17 -3.98
CA GLY A 14 -4.11 9.88 -3.23
C GLY A 14 -4.58 9.54 -1.82
N ILE A 15 -3.95 8.54 -1.23
CA ILE A 15 -4.14 8.22 0.18
C ILE A 15 -4.06 9.54 0.95
N SER A 16 -5.14 9.93 1.63
CA SER A 16 -5.16 11.20 2.36
C SER A 16 -4.03 11.21 3.40
N GLY A 17 -3.47 12.38 3.71
CA GLY A 17 -2.39 12.49 4.70
C GLY A 17 -2.73 11.79 6.02
N ALA A 18 -3.96 11.99 6.50
CA ALA A 18 -4.47 11.33 7.71
C ALA A 18 -4.56 9.80 7.59
N LEU A 19 -4.93 9.27 6.41
CA LEU A 19 -4.95 7.82 6.18
C LEU A 19 -3.53 7.26 6.10
N ARG A 20 -2.61 7.99 5.44
CA ARG A 20 -1.19 7.63 5.36
C ARG A 20 -0.57 7.53 6.75
N GLU A 21 -0.80 8.52 7.62
CA GLU A 21 -0.32 8.50 9.00
C GLU A 21 -0.86 7.30 9.79
N LYS A 22 -2.15 6.97 9.65
CA LYS A 22 -2.74 5.78 10.28
C LYS A 22 -2.09 4.49 9.79
N ILE A 23 -1.85 4.38 8.48
CA ILE A 23 -1.19 3.21 7.89
C ILE A 23 0.24 3.09 8.41
N LEU A 24 1.01 4.18 8.44
CA LEU A 24 2.38 4.19 8.97
C LEU A 24 2.42 3.83 10.46
N GLY A 25 1.52 4.41 11.26
CA GLY A 25 1.39 4.06 12.68
C GLY A 25 1.03 2.60 12.90
N SER A 26 0.19 2.02 12.03
CA SER A 26 -0.13 0.59 12.07
C SER A 26 1.03 -0.29 11.60
N ALA A 27 1.71 0.09 10.50
CA ALA A 27 2.85 -0.66 9.97
C ALA A 27 3.99 -0.76 10.99
N GLY A 28 4.19 0.27 11.82
CA GLY A 28 5.24 0.31 12.81
C GLY A 28 6.62 0.53 12.17
N GLU A 29 7.66 -0.01 12.79
CA GLU A 29 9.01 0.06 12.22
C GLU A 29 9.10 -0.77 10.94
N ILE A 30 9.71 -0.18 9.90
CA ILE A 30 9.86 -0.80 8.58
C ILE A 30 11.36 -0.98 8.32
N PRO A 31 11.90 -2.19 8.59
CA PRO A 31 13.31 -2.45 8.38
C PRO A 31 13.69 -2.31 6.91
N SER A 32 14.98 -2.07 6.65
CA SER A 32 15.51 -2.14 5.30
C SER A 32 15.25 -3.52 4.71
N ARG A 33 14.92 -3.56 3.41
CA ARG A 33 14.56 -4.81 2.68
C ARG A 33 13.36 -5.55 3.24
N HIS A 34 12.40 -4.83 3.83
CA HIS A 34 11.12 -5.41 4.22
C HIS A 34 9.97 -4.64 3.58
N VAL A 35 8.89 -5.37 3.33
CA VAL A 35 7.60 -4.83 2.94
C VAL A 35 6.60 -5.19 4.01
N VAL A 36 5.75 -4.24 4.38
CA VAL A 36 4.65 -4.44 5.30
C VAL A 36 3.36 -4.34 4.50
N VAL A 37 2.58 -5.41 4.48
CA VAL A 37 1.24 -5.41 3.90
C VAL A 37 0.25 -5.05 5.01
N VAL A 38 -0.47 -3.96 4.82
CA VAL A 38 -1.49 -3.46 5.74
C VAL A 38 -2.86 -3.65 5.12
N LYS A 39 -3.66 -4.52 5.71
CA LYS A 39 -5.05 -4.77 5.35
C LYS A 39 -5.96 -3.85 6.15
N GLN A 40 -6.84 -3.12 5.47
CA GLN A 40 -7.97 -2.45 6.10
C GLN A 40 -9.21 -3.33 5.99
N THR A 41 -9.80 -3.69 7.13
CA THR A 41 -11.03 -4.48 7.16
C THR A 41 -12.27 -3.60 6.94
N LYS A 42 -13.42 -4.22 6.62
CA LYS A 42 -14.70 -3.49 6.51
C LYS A 42 -15.13 -2.83 7.83
N GLY A 43 -14.62 -3.32 8.96
CA GLY A 43 -14.79 -2.70 10.28
C GLY A 43 -13.80 -1.57 10.59
N SER A 44 -13.09 -1.04 9.58
CA SER A 44 -12.07 0.01 9.73
C SER A 44 -10.86 -0.36 10.62
N LYS A 45 -10.65 -1.66 10.87
CA LYS A 45 -9.47 -2.15 11.58
C LYS A 45 -8.31 -2.30 10.59
N LEU A 46 -7.10 -1.95 11.03
CA LEU A 46 -5.86 -2.19 10.28
C LEU A 46 -5.16 -3.44 10.83
N GLU A 47 -4.81 -4.36 9.94
CA GLU A 47 -4.07 -5.59 10.24
C GLU A 47 -2.80 -5.61 9.41
N ARG A 48 -1.65 -5.94 10.01
CA ARG A 48 -0.34 -5.86 9.35
C ARG A 48 0.32 -7.22 9.25
N GLN A 49 1.10 -7.41 8.19
CA GLN A 49 1.96 -8.57 8.02
C GLN A 49 3.30 -8.14 7.41
N HIS A 50 4.40 -8.69 7.94
CA HIS A 50 5.76 -8.38 7.48
C HIS A 50 6.22 -9.40 6.44
N VAL A 51 6.79 -8.91 5.35
CA VAL A 51 7.37 -9.68 4.26
C VAL A 51 8.84 -9.31 4.12
N PRO A 52 9.77 -10.22 4.43
CA PRO A 52 11.16 -10.00 4.08
C PRO A 52 11.33 -10.01 2.55
N LEU A 53 12.02 -9.02 2.00
CA LEU A 53 12.48 -9.03 0.61
C LEU A 53 13.76 -9.87 0.53
N ASP A 54 13.60 -11.19 0.46
CA ASP A 54 14.69 -12.05 0.00
C ASP A 54 14.89 -11.86 -1.51
N SER A 55 16.15 -11.94 -1.94
CA SER A 55 16.62 -11.54 -3.28
C SER A 55 16.04 -12.35 -4.45
N SER A 56 15.27 -13.41 -4.20
CA SER A 56 14.74 -14.32 -5.21
C SER A 56 13.21 -14.31 -5.38
N CYS A 57 12.43 -13.84 -4.38
CA CYS A 57 10.97 -14.03 -4.39
C CYS A 57 10.14 -12.84 -3.87
N GLY A 58 10.76 -11.68 -3.57
CA GLY A 58 10.08 -10.56 -2.91
C GLY A 58 8.75 -10.12 -3.57
N ALA A 59 8.73 -9.90 -4.88
CA ALA A 59 7.52 -9.43 -5.59
C ALA A 59 6.39 -10.47 -5.59
N ALA A 60 6.69 -11.73 -5.93
CA ALA A 60 5.70 -12.81 -5.95
C ALA A 60 5.10 -13.06 -4.55
N LYS A 61 5.92 -12.92 -3.50
CA LYS A 61 5.48 -13.11 -2.11
C LYS A 61 4.59 -11.98 -1.61
N ILE A 62 4.95 -10.72 -1.90
CA ILE A 62 4.08 -9.56 -1.62
C ILE A 62 2.74 -9.75 -2.29
N ASN A 63 2.75 -10.22 -3.53
CA ASN A 63 1.55 -10.41 -4.31
C ASN A 63 0.64 -11.50 -3.73
N SER A 64 1.20 -12.67 -3.37
CA SER A 64 0.46 -13.73 -2.65
C SER A 64 -0.21 -13.17 -1.39
N MET A 65 0.53 -12.39 -0.60
CA MET A 65 0.01 -11.79 0.63
C MET A 65 -1.11 -10.78 0.37
N CYS A 66 -1.00 -9.97 -0.69
CA CYS A 66 -2.08 -9.07 -1.10
C CYS A 66 -3.34 -9.85 -1.50
N VAL A 67 -3.19 -10.94 -2.24
CA VAL A 67 -4.31 -11.83 -2.62
C VAL A 67 -4.94 -12.46 -1.39
N GLU A 68 -4.15 -13.06 -0.50
CA GLU A 68 -4.62 -13.65 0.77
C GLU A 68 -5.34 -12.62 1.64
N ALA A 69 -4.83 -11.38 1.70
CA ALA A 69 -5.47 -10.30 2.41
C ALA A 69 -6.88 -10.04 1.88
N TYR A 70 -7.14 -10.20 0.58
CA TYR A 70 -8.45 -10.08 -0.06
C TYR A 70 -9.34 -11.32 0.05
N GLU A 71 -8.79 -12.53 0.24
CA GLU A 71 -9.55 -13.79 0.23
C GLU A 71 -10.56 -13.95 1.38
N GLY A 72 -10.52 -13.10 2.39
CA GLY A 72 -11.46 -13.17 3.53
C GLY A 72 -12.80 -12.46 3.37
N ASN A 73 -13.11 -11.82 2.22
CA ASN A 73 -14.30 -10.96 1.99
C ASN A 73 -14.55 -9.83 3.03
N ASN A 74 -13.67 -9.69 4.02
CA ASN A 74 -13.66 -8.70 5.09
C ASN A 74 -12.55 -7.68 4.87
N THR A 75 -12.31 -7.32 3.61
CA THR A 75 -11.23 -6.42 3.21
C THR A 75 -11.83 -5.29 2.43
N SER A 76 -11.53 -4.07 2.87
CA SER A 76 -11.91 -2.82 2.20
C SER A 76 -10.80 -2.34 1.29
N ALA A 77 -9.55 -2.38 1.77
CA ALA A 77 -8.37 -1.96 1.03
C ALA A 77 -7.14 -2.72 1.53
N VAL A 78 -6.13 -2.84 0.68
CA VAL A 78 -4.80 -3.36 1.03
C VAL A 78 -3.78 -2.28 0.68
N PHE A 79 -2.83 -2.06 1.56
CA PHE A 79 -1.74 -1.10 1.39
C PHE A 79 -0.41 -1.82 1.50
N VAL A 80 0.50 -1.50 0.60
CA VAL A 80 1.87 -2.00 0.59
C VAL A 80 2.76 -0.88 1.09
N VAL A 81 3.45 -1.13 2.20
CA VAL A 81 4.34 -0.15 2.83
C VAL A 81 5.76 -0.66 2.76
N TRP A 82 6.66 0.10 2.16
CA TRP A 82 8.03 -0.35 1.93
C TRP A 82 9.01 0.81 1.92
N ARG A 83 10.27 0.47 2.16
CA ARG A 83 11.37 1.42 2.15
C ARG A 83 12.35 1.05 1.04
N LYS A 84 12.52 1.95 0.07
CA LYS A 84 13.36 1.71 -1.11
C LYS A 84 14.85 1.59 -0.78
N SER A 85 15.30 2.24 0.30
CA SER A 85 16.67 2.18 0.84
C SER A 85 16.68 2.53 2.32
N GLU A 86 17.79 2.29 3.03
CA GLU A 86 17.92 2.63 4.47
C GLU A 86 17.71 4.11 4.77
N GLU A 87 18.11 4.97 3.83
CA GLU A 87 17.95 6.42 3.91
C GLU A 87 16.71 6.93 3.15
N GLY A 88 16.00 6.03 2.46
CA GLY A 88 14.89 6.37 1.59
C GLY A 88 13.59 6.64 2.34
N ASP A 89 12.72 7.42 1.71
CA ASP A 89 11.36 7.65 2.18
C ASP A 89 10.54 6.36 2.22
N ILE A 90 9.65 6.28 3.22
CA ILE A 90 8.66 5.20 3.29
C ILE A 90 7.58 5.48 2.26
N THR A 91 7.43 4.52 1.36
CA THR A 91 6.42 4.52 0.30
C THR A 91 5.20 3.74 0.80
N VAL A 92 4.01 4.30 0.63
CA VAL A 92 2.73 3.66 0.91
C VAL A 92 1.94 3.63 -0.38
N GLU A 93 1.65 2.44 -0.88
CA GLU A 93 0.89 2.24 -2.12
C GLU A 93 -0.41 1.51 -1.80
N GLU A 94 -1.53 2.03 -2.29
CA GLU A 94 -2.80 1.32 -2.22
C GLU A 94 -2.84 0.27 -3.32
N HIS A 95 -3.03 -0.98 -2.93
CA HIS A 95 -3.20 -2.09 -3.85
C HIS A 95 -4.69 -2.37 -3.99
N ARG A 96 -5.29 -2.04 -5.14
CA ARG A 96 -6.72 -2.28 -5.40
C ARG A 96 -6.90 -3.52 -6.27
N GLY A 97 -7.49 -4.56 -5.68
CA GLY A 97 -7.91 -5.76 -6.40
C GLY A 97 -6.90 -6.91 -6.36
N LYS A 98 -7.27 -8.01 -7.02
CA LYS A 98 -6.43 -9.21 -7.20
C LYS A 98 -5.40 -9.06 -8.32
N ASP A 99 -5.36 -7.93 -9.00
CA ASP A 99 -4.48 -7.73 -10.16
C ASP A 99 -3.02 -7.60 -9.74
N LEU A 100 -2.29 -8.65 -10.09
CA LEU A 100 -0.91 -8.97 -9.76
C LEU A 100 0.07 -7.91 -10.33
N PHE A 101 1.10 -7.54 -9.58
CA PHE A 101 2.34 -7.08 -10.20
C PHE A 101 2.99 -8.28 -10.91
N LEU A 102 3.08 -8.22 -12.25
CA LEU A 102 3.87 -9.11 -13.10
C LEU A 102 5.29 -8.55 -13.26
#